data_AF-A0A4Z0Z6F0-F1
#
_entry.id   AF-A0A4Z0Z6F0-F1
#
_cell.length_a   1.000
_cell.length_b   1.000
_cell.length_c   1.000
_cell.angle_alpha   90.00
_cell.angle_beta   90.00
_cell.angle_gamma   90.00
#
_symmetry.space_group_name_H-M   'P 1'
#
loop_
_entity.id
_entity.type
_entity.pdbx_description
1 polymer ?
#
loop_
_entity_poly.entity_id
_entity_poly.type
_entity_poly.pdbx_seq_one_letter_code
_entity_poly.pdbx_strand_id
1 'polypeptide(L)'
;MKNATAFDGLQLVNFGDAVDGFTEMSIRDVKSARGFEISSCVAIDDLQSADRLHLIGDSGCGYHFSLSSVLDLTLTNAYNMALSLSTLQINNSLLVESSTYPVIGDTDPLSVYQNTIQLGAIASVGSGATITSNENAHVALGRLTSVGESISLRNNTNCTCNFDQISTIGKNLEMIDNVGTTLPLLPNLERAENIHLRGLINTTAGPNIFPALTYVPGTVTVEAWNDDFNCSKLVSQWHDRLINNLICNGTDNGTTISTPSETNNASATPSQSSNNGLSQGAWAGIGVGVAVIILGFVVALVWVVLHFRKRLNQLAGKEEKLVPIQYYSEQDPAEPNIRNLQEVHGSSVVHEKPGDQIYEMLVPPTELPANLGFRPRKY
;
A
#
# COMPACT_ATOMS: atom_id res chain seq x y z
N MET A 1 20.91 17.86 -20.07
CA MET A 1 20.53 17.33 -21.39
C MET A 1 19.73 18.42 -22.09
N LYS A 2 20.13 18.94 -23.26
CA LYS A 2 19.57 20.20 -23.81
C LYS A 2 18.74 20.08 -25.10
N ASN A 3 18.34 18.88 -25.57
CA ASN A 3 17.56 18.76 -26.82
C ASN A 3 16.79 17.44 -27.00
N ALA A 4 16.67 16.60 -25.97
CA ALA A 4 15.94 15.34 -26.09
C ALA A 4 14.46 15.61 -25.76
N THR A 5 13.59 15.53 -26.77
CA THR A 5 12.14 15.71 -26.60
C THR A 5 11.42 14.43 -26.18
N ALA A 6 12.06 13.28 -26.39
CA ALA A 6 11.53 11.97 -26.05
C ALA A 6 12.64 11.01 -25.58
N PHE A 7 12.28 10.10 -24.68
CA PHE A 7 13.12 8.98 -24.23
C PHE A 7 12.40 7.64 -24.40
N ASP A 8 13.12 6.61 -24.84
CA ASP A 8 12.62 5.23 -24.85
C ASP A 8 12.61 4.61 -23.44
N GLY A 9 13.59 4.98 -22.61
CA GLY A 9 13.64 4.62 -21.20
C GLY A 9 14.64 5.49 -20.46
N LEU A 10 14.27 5.99 -19.29
CA LEU A 10 15.18 6.66 -18.37
C LEU A 10 14.97 6.11 -16.96
N GLN A 11 16.07 5.66 -16.35
CA GLN A 11 16.10 5.25 -14.96
C GLN A 11 16.94 6.25 -14.18
N LEU A 12 16.34 6.86 -13.17
CA LEU A 12 16.98 7.80 -12.26
C LEU A 12 16.92 7.20 -10.87
N VAL A 13 17.98 6.49 -10.49
CA VAL A 13 18.06 5.72 -9.24
C VAL A 13 19.17 6.29 -8.36
N ASN A 14 18.87 6.47 -7.07
CA ASN A 14 19.82 6.91 -6.02
C ASN A 14 20.57 8.23 -6.32
N PHE A 15 19.90 9.20 -6.91
CA PHE A 15 20.46 10.54 -7.11
C PHE A 15 20.25 11.42 -5.88
N GLY A 16 21.30 11.50 -5.07
CA GLY A 16 21.46 12.45 -3.97
C GLY A 16 20.61 12.10 -2.76
N ASP A 17 21.23 11.57 -1.70
CA ASP A 17 20.63 11.58 -0.38
C ASP A 17 20.34 13.04 -0.03
N ALA A 18 19.07 13.40 0.09
CA ALA A 18 18.62 14.75 0.42
C ALA A 18 18.92 15.05 1.90
N VAL A 19 20.17 14.97 2.32
CA VAL A 19 20.56 15.16 3.72
C VAL A 19 20.51 16.64 4.10
N ASP A 20 20.75 17.58 3.17
CA ASP A 20 20.99 18.98 3.54
C ASP A 20 20.37 20.07 2.63
N GLY A 21 19.45 19.74 1.74
CA GLY A 21 18.69 20.76 1.00
C GLY A 21 18.19 20.31 -0.36
N PHE A 22 16.92 20.65 -0.63
CA PHE A 22 16.13 20.39 -1.83
C PHE A 22 16.76 20.94 -3.12
N THR A 23 17.90 20.40 -3.55
CA THR A 23 18.38 20.63 -4.91
C THR A 23 17.66 19.65 -5.82
N GLU A 24 16.39 19.96 -6.10
CA GLU A 24 15.61 19.26 -7.11
C GLU A 24 16.33 19.37 -8.46
N MET A 25 16.73 18.23 -9.00
CA MET A 25 17.21 18.18 -10.38
C MET A 25 16.00 18.39 -11.30
N SER A 26 15.97 19.54 -11.98
CA SER A 26 14.95 19.84 -12.99
C SER A 26 15.44 19.36 -14.37
N ILE A 27 14.67 18.45 -14.98
CA ILE A 27 14.80 18.03 -16.36
C ILE A 27 13.76 18.79 -17.18
N ARG A 28 14.23 19.56 -18.17
CA ARG A 28 13.40 20.39 -19.04
C ARG A 28 13.38 19.86 -20.47
N ASP A 29 12.41 20.31 -21.25
CA ASP A 29 12.22 20.02 -22.67
C ASP A 29 11.78 18.58 -23.02
N VAL A 30 11.54 17.74 -22.01
CA VAL A 30 11.11 16.35 -22.19
C VAL A 30 9.60 16.29 -22.14
N LYS A 31 8.95 16.10 -23.29
CA LYS A 31 7.48 16.13 -23.39
C LYS A 31 6.82 14.77 -23.22
N SER A 32 7.52 13.72 -23.62
CA SER A 32 7.01 12.36 -23.60
C SER A 32 8.10 11.35 -23.30
N ALA A 33 7.75 10.23 -22.64
CA ALA A 33 8.65 9.09 -22.58
C ALA A 33 7.91 7.77 -22.58
N ARG A 34 8.56 6.71 -23.03
CA ARG A 34 8.00 5.37 -22.97
C ARG A 34 8.21 4.72 -21.59
N GLY A 35 9.25 5.09 -20.86
CA GLY A 35 9.49 4.54 -19.53
C GLY A 35 10.28 5.49 -18.65
N PHE A 36 9.74 5.76 -17.48
CA PHE A 36 10.45 6.41 -16.38
C PHE A 36 10.39 5.53 -15.15
N GLU A 37 11.54 5.34 -14.53
CA GLU A 37 11.67 4.81 -13.18
C GLU A 37 12.48 5.81 -12.38
N ILE A 38 11.87 6.38 -11.34
CA ILE A 38 12.45 7.49 -10.59
C ILE A 38 12.40 7.12 -9.11
N SER A 39 13.57 6.99 -8.50
CA SER A 39 13.71 6.75 -7.05
C SER A 39 14.29 7.96 -6.30
N SER A 40 14.31 9.13 -6.94
CA SER A 40 15.00 10.33 -6.44
C SER A 40 14.16 11.57 -6.66
N CYS A 41 14.43 12.64 -5.91
CA CYS A 41 13.68 13.89 -6.00
C CYS A 41 14.01 14.62 -7.32
N VAL A 42 13.18 14.42 -8.34
CA VAL A 42 13.36 14.99 -9.68
C VAL A 42 12.09 15.70 -10.12
N ALA A 43 12.27 16.90 -10.66
CA ALA A 43 11.22 17.65 -11.34
C ALA A 43 11.37 17.45 -12.85
N ILE A 44 10.29 17.05 -13.53
CA ILE A 44 10.24 16.98 -15.00
C ILE A 44 9.08 17.85 -15.46
N ASP A 45 9.31 19.17 -15.42
CA ASP A 45 8.29 20.20 -15.56
C ASP A 45 7.50 20.09 -16.88
N ASP A 46 8.17 19.69 -17.96
CA ASP A 46 7.58 19.65 -19.30
C ASP A 46 6.97 18.28 -19.67
N LEU A 47 7.03 17.28 -18.78
CA LEU A 47 6.55 15.92 -19.10
C LEU A 47 5.03 15.88 -19.17
N GLN A 48 4.49 15.72 -20.38
CA GLN A 48 3.04 15.74 -20.65
C GLN A 48 2.44 14.34 -20.73
N SER A 49 3.21 13.36 -21.20
CA SER A 49 2.77 11.97 -21.29
C SER A 49 3.87 10.96 -20.98
N ALA A 50 3.49 9.81 -20.43
CA ALA A 50 4.39 8.67 -20.33
C ALA A 50 3.65 7.35 -20.60
N ASP A 51 4.30 6.37 -21.23
CA ASP A 51 3.69 5.03 -21.26
C ASP A 51 3.80 4.44 -19.85
N ARG A 52 5.01 4.22 -19.34
CA ARG A 52 5.20 3.70 -17.98
C ARG A 52 5.87 4.73 -17.09
N LEU A 53 5.26 5.02 -15.96
CA LEU A 53 5.84 5.84 -14.90
C LEU A 53 5.86 5.05 -13.60
N HIS A 54 7.05 4.74 -13.12
CA HIS A 54 7.27 4.10 -11.84
C HIS A 54 7.98 5.08 -10.91
N LEU A 55 7.28 5.51 -9.88
CA LEU A 55 7.84 6.38 -8.84
C LEU A 55 8.09 5.53 -7.61
N ILE A 56 9.34 5.49 -7.19
CA ILE A 56 9.77 4.83 -5.97
C ILE A 56 10.04 5.95 -4.98
N GLY A 57 9.15 6.11 -4.01
CA GLY A 57 9.31 7.19 -3.04
C GLY A 57 10.54 6.96 -2.18
N ASP A 58 11.26 8.05 -1.99
CA ASP A 58 12.28 8.22 -0.96
C ASP A 58 11.86 9.38 -0.06
N SER A 59 12.33 9.38 1.19
CA SER A 59 11.79 10.26 2.21
C SER A 59 11.93 11.74 1.84
N GLY A 60 10.78 12.43 1.71
CA GLY A 60 10.73 13.89 1.52
C GLY A 60 10.78 14.38 0.07
N CYS A 61 10.67 13.52 -0.94
CA CYS A 61 10.63 13.97 -2.34
C CYS A 61 9.26 14.52 -2.76
N GLY A 62 9.24 15.75 -3.26
CA GLY A 62 8.16 16.26 -4.10
C GLY A 62 8.42 15.89 -5.56
N TYR A 63 7.40 15.42 -6.28
CA TYR A 63 7.51 15.22 -7.73
C TYR A 63 6.65 16.24 -8.46
N HIS A 64 7.32 17.02 -9.29
CA HIS A 64 6.70 18.06 -10.10
C HIS A 64 6.70 17.61 -11.56
N PHE A 65 5.50 17.42 -12.10
CA PHE A 65 5.28 17.05 -13.50
C PHE A 65 4.15 17.91 -14.08
N SER A 66 4.11 18.07 -15.41
CA SER A 66 2.92 18.58 -16.13
C SER A 66 2.15 17.46 -16.81
N LEU A 67 2.12 16.28 -16.20
CA LEU A 67 1.54 15.07 -16.77
C LEU A 67 0.03 15.22 -16.95
N SER A 68 -0.41 15.04 -18.18
CA SER A 68 -1.82 14.99 -18.56
C SER A 68 -2.33 13.55 -18.71
N SER A 69 -1.45 12.65 -19.14
CA SER A 69 -1.77 11.24 -19.34
C SER A 69 -0.60 10.32 -19.04
N VAL A 70 -0.90 9.14 -18.49
CA VAL A 70 0.06 8.04 -18.33
C VAL A 70 -0.62 6.74 -18.76
N LEU A 71 0.07 5.81 -19.41
CA LEU A 71 -0.52 4.49 -19.68
C LEU A 71 -0.58 3.67 -18.39
N ASP A 72 0.56 3.43 -17.74
CA ASP A 72 0.69 2.69 -16.48
C ASP A 72 1.44 3.53 -15.43
N LEU A 73 0.81 3.73 -14.27
CA LEU A 73 1.39 4.41 -13.11
C LEU A 73 1.60 3.41 -11.98
N THR A 74 2.86 3.24 -11.56
CA THR A 74 3.22 2.44 -10.38
C THR A 74 3.87 3.34 -9.34
N LEU A 75 3.37 3.26 -8.10
CA LEU A 75 3.91 3.97 -6.96
C LEU A 75 4.34 2.93 -5.93
N THR A 76 5.63 2.88 -5.63
CA THR A 76 6.19 1.99 -4.62
C THR A 76 6.79 2.85 -3.51
N ASN A 77 6.53 2.50 -2.25
CA ASN A 77 7.08 3.25 -1.11
C ASN A 77 6.79 4.75 -1.20
N ALA A 78 5.54 5.15 -1.49
CA ALA A 78 5.18 6.52 -1.85
C ALA A 78 5.15 7.51 -0.66
N TYR A 79 6.08 7.34 0.29
CA TYR A 79 6.20 8.12 1.51
C TYR A 79 6.32 9.62 1.22
N ASN A 80 5.34 10.40 1.71
CA ASN A 80 5.19 11.84 1.48
C ASN A 80 5.20 12.26 0.00
N MET A 81 4.81 11.36 -0.90
CA MET A 81 4.77 11.66 -2.32
C MET A 81 3.59 12.60 -2.63
N ALA A 82 3.93 13.74 -3.23
CA ALA A 82 2.96 14.66 -3.79
C ALA A 82 3.10 14.74 -5.31
N LEU A 83 2.01 14.46 -6.03
CA LEU A 83 1.88 14.74 -7.45
C LEU A 83 1.18 16.08 -7.64
N SER A 84 1.96 17.14 -7.88
CA SER A 84 1.40 18.46 -8.17
C SER A 84 0.89 18.51 -9.61
N LEU A 85 -0.36 18.08 -9.82
CA LEU A 85 -0.98 17.93 -11.13
C LEU A 85 -2.37 18.56 -11.14
N SER A 86 -2.74 19.17 -12.27
CA SER A 86 -4.08 19.76 -12.43
C SER A 86 -5.13 18.70 -12.69
N THR A 87 -4.89 17.76 -13.61
CA THR A 87 -5.74 16.59 -13.91
C THR A 87 -4.88 15.55 -14.62
N LEU A 88 -4.96 14.30 -14.17
CA LEU A 88 -4.23 13.17 -14.74
C LEU A 88 -5.20 12.07 -15.17
N GLN A 89 -5.03 11.59 -16.40
CA GLN A 89 -5.70 10.39 -16.90
C GLN A 89 -4.72 9.22 -16.93
N ILE A 90 -5.09 8.10 -16.32
CA ILE A 90 -4.33 6.85 -16.43
C ILE A 90 -5.05 5.97 -17.44
N ASN A 91 -4.42 5.70 -18.58
CA ASN A 91 -5.09 5.04 -19.71
C ASN A 91 -5.19 3.52 -19.54
N ASN A 92 -4.36 2.92 -18.70
CA ASN A 92 -4.39 1.48 -18.42
C ASN A 92 -4.43 1.21 -16.91
N SER A 93 -3.30 1.15 -16.20
CA SER A 93 -3.28 0.66 -14.82
C SER A 93 -2.68 1.63 -13.79
N LEU A 94 -3.27 1.63 -12.59
CA LEU A 94 -2.73 2.28 -11.39
C LEU A 94 -2.36 1.19 -10.37
N LEU A 95 -1.12 1.20 -9.91
CA LEU A 95 -0.64 0.35 -8.82
C LEU A 95 -0.02 1.22 -7.72
N VAL A 96 -0.50 1.07 -6.49
CA VAL A 96 0.09 1.70 -5.30
C VAL A 96 0.43 0.61 -4.30
N GLU A 97 1.72 0.43 -4.03
CA GLU A 97 2.16 -0.67 -3.18
C GLU A 97 3.30 -0.34 -2.23
N SER A 98 3.40 -1.14 -1.17
CA SER A 98 4.55 -1.17 -0.27
C SER A 98 4.90 0.19 0.34
N SER A 99 3.90 1.04 0.61
CA SER A 99 4.11 2.33 1.26
C SER A 99 3.88 2.20 2.76
N THR A 100 4.98 2.21 3.53
CA THR A 100 4.94 2.12 4.99
C THR A 100 5.32 3.45 5.59
N TYR A 101 4.40 4.06 6.34
CA TYR A 101 4.69 5.27 7.09
C TYR A 101 4.94 4.94 8.57
N PRO A 102 5.91 5.60 9.22
CA PRO A 102 6.13 5.44 10.64
C PRO A 102 4.94 6.03 11.39
N VAL A 103 4.51 5.34 12.44
CA VAL A 103 3.55 5.87 13.40
C VAL A 103 4.26 6.93 14.23
N ILE A 104 3.96 8.22 14.01
CA ILE A 104 4.57 9.33 14.75
C ILE A 104 3.90 9.43 16.12
N GLY A 105 4.25 8.50 17.01
CA GLY A 105 3.85 8.46 18.42
C GLY A 105 2.36 8.16 18.68
N ASP A 106 2.09 7.29 19.66
CA ASP A 106 0.73 6.92 20.10
C ASP A 106 -0.13 8.11 20.58
N THR A 107 0.47 9.30 20.75
CA THR A 107 -0.22 10.48 21.29
C THR A 107 -1.02 11.26 20.24
N ASP A 108 -0.79 11.04 18.94
CA ASP A 108 -1.57 11.72 17.90
C ASP A 108 -2.27 10.71 16.97
N PRO A 109 -3.52 10.32 17.28
CA PRO A 109 -4.38 9.52 16.41
C PRO A 109 -4.59 10.15 15.02
N LEU A 110 -4.30 11.46 14.86
CA LEU A 110 -4.40 12.15 13.59
C LEU A 110 -3.15 12.03 12.71
N SER A 111 -2.04 11.48 13.23
CA SER A 111 -0.79 11.28 12.47
C SER A 111 -0.98 10.40 11.23
N VAL A 112 -1.91 9.43 11.27
CA VAL A 112 -2.28 8.60 10.10
C VAL A 112 -2.88 9.43 8.95
N TYR A 113 -3.52 10.58 9.24
CA TYR A 113 -4.02 11.49 8.21
C TYR A 113 -2.93 12.42 7.66
N GLN A 114 -1.81 12.59 8.35
CA GLN A 114 -0.69 13.38 7.83
C GLN A 114 0.06 12.62 6.72
N ASN A 115 0.05 11.29 6.81
CA ASN A 115 0.71 10.37 5.90
C ASN A 115 -0.08 10.15 4.61
N THR A 116 -0.27 11.22 3.83
CA THR A 116 -1.09 11.16 2.62
C THR A 116 -0.25 10.88 1.37
N ILE A 117 -0.67 9.89 0.58
CA ILE A 117 -0.26 9.69 -0.81
C ILE A 117 -1.21 10.54 -1.68
N GLN A 118 -0.72 11.69 -2.16
CA GLN A 118 -1.56 12.69 -2.83
C GLN A 118 -1.80 12.31 -4.29
N LEU A 119 -2.91 11.61 -4.55
CA LEU A 119 -3.35 11.18 -5.87
C LEU A 119 -4.58 11.95 -6.38
N GLY A 120 -4.87 13.09 -5.75
CA GLY A 120 -6.09 13.85 -5.98
C GLY A 120 -6.20 14.45 -7.38
N ALA A 121 -5.15 14.41 -8.20
CA ALA A 121 -5.21 14.82 -9.59
C ALA A 121 -5.77 13.75 -10.53
N ILE A 122 -5.78 12.48 -10.12
CA ILE A 122 -6.21 11.36 -10.97
C ILE A 122 -7.72 11.43 -11.15
N ALA A 123 -8.18 11.63 -12.38
CA ALA A 123 -9.59 11.77 -12.71
C ALA A 123 -10.23 10.45 -13.18
N SER A 124 -9.46 9.59 -13.85
CA SER A 124 -9.92 8.32 -14.41
C SER A 124 -8.79 7.31 -14.57
N VAL A 125 -9.12 6.03 -14.46
CA VAL A 125 -8.23 4.89 -14.77
C VAL A 125 -8.89 4.00 -15.83
N GLY A 126 -8.19 3.73 -16.93
CA GLY A 126 -8.77 3.03 -18.08
C GLY A 126 -9.08 1.56 -17.81
N SER A 127 -8.17 0.84 -17.15
CA SER A 127 -8.35 -0.57 -16.78
C SER A 127 -8.56 -0.72 -15.27
N GLY A 128 -7.50 -0.90 -14.48
CA GLY A 128 -7.64 -1.25 -13.07
C GLY A 128 -6.80 -0.39 -12.12
N ALA A 129 -7.31 -0.21 -10.90
CA ALA A 129 -6.59 0.43 -9.81
C ALA A 129 -6.37 -0.57 -8.67
N THR A 130 -5.12 -0.83 -8.32
CA THR A 130 -4.74 -1.75 -7.24
C THR A 130 -3.97 -1.00 -6.16
N ILE A 131 -4.42 -1.11 -4.92
CA ILE A 131 -3.78 -0.53 -3.73
C ILE A 131 -3.53 -1.66 -2.74
N THR A 132 -2.27 -2.01 -2.49
CA THR A 132 -1.93 -3.18 -1.70
C THR A 132 -0.68 -3.04 -0.86
N SER A 133 -0.62 -3.72 0.29
CA SER A 133 0.58 -3.77 1.14
C SER A 133 1.05 -2.39 1.61
N ASN A 134 0.13 -1.45 1.82
CA ASN A 134 0.42 -0.13 2.39
C ASN A 134 0.07 -0.10 3.89
N GLU A 135 0.83 0.65 4.67
CA GLU A 135 0.71 0.73 6.12
C GLU A 135 0.70 2.18 6.63
N ASN A 136 -0.28 2.51 7.48
CA ASN A 136 -0.43 3.81 8.14
C ASN A 136 -0.50 5.00 7.16
N ALA A 137 -1.17 4.80 6.01
CA ALA A 137 -1.22 5.77 4.91
C ALA A 137 -2.66 6.18 4.56
N HIS A 138 -2.85 7.41 4.09
CA HIS A 138 -4.08 7.85 3.45
C HIS A 138 -3.89 7.97 1.93
N VAL A 139 -4.62 7.19 1.12
CA VAL A 139 -4.57 7.29 -0.35
C VAL A 139 -5.66 8.23 -0.83
N ALA A 140 -5.28 9.45 -1.23
CA ALA A 140 -6.22 10.50 -1.58
C ALA A 140 -6.60 10.44 -3.07
N LEU A 141 -7.67 9.70 -3.41
CA LEU A 141 -8.22 9.59 -4.78
C LEU A 141 -9.52 10.40 -4.96
N GLY A 142 -9.65 11.53 -4.25
CA GLY A 142 -10.90 12.29 -4.14
C GLY A 142 -11.45 12.90 -5.44
N ARG A 143 -10.73 12.84 -6.57
CA ARG A 143 -11.23 13.26 -7.89
C ARG A 143 -11.38 12.11 -8.88
N LEU A 144 -11.11 10.88 -8.47
CA LEU A 144 -11.30 9.70 -9.31
C LEU A 144 -12.80 9.49 -9.54
N THR A 145 -13.23 9.63 -10.78
CA THR A 145 -14.65 9.51 -11.17
C THR A 145 -14.99 8.17 -11.80
N SER A 146 -14.02 7.53 -12.47
CA SER A 146 -14.26 6.28 -13.18
C SER A 146 -13.04 5.36 -13.22
N VAL A 147 -13.31 4.05 -13.17
CA VAL A 147 -12.34 2.98 -13.43
C VAL A 147 -12.96 2.00 -14.43
N GLY A 148 -12.32 1.80 -15.57
CA GLY A 148 -12.94 1.05 -16.68
C GLY A 148 -13.06 -0.45 -16.45
N GLU A 149 -12.28 -1.03 -15.55
CA GLU A 149 -12.41 -2.41 -15.07
C GLU A 149 -12.61 -2.48 -13.56
N SER A 150 -11.54 -2.69 -12.78
CA SER A 150 -11.69 -3.08 -11.36
C SER A 150 -10.88 -2.20 -10.41
N ILE A 151 -11.41 -1.99 -9.21
CA ILE A 151 -10.69 -1.41 -8.07
C ILE A 151 -10.44 -2.53 -7.07
N SER A 152 -9.19 -2.69 -6.64
CA SER A 152 -8.77 -3.69 -5.65
C SER A 152 -7.97 -3.06 -4.52
N LEU A 153 -8.55 -3.02 -3.33
CA LEU A 153 -7.93 -2.61 -2.07
C LEU A 153 -7.66 -3.84 -1.21
N ARG A 154 -6.42 -4.29 -1.09
CA ARG A 154 -6.10 -5.58 -0.44
C ARG A 154 -4.86 -5.54 0.43
N ASN A 155 -4.89 -6.21 1.58
CA ASN A 155 -3.73 -6.40 2.45
C ASN A 155 -3.08 -5.06 2.87
N ASN A 156 -3.89 -4.05 3.18
CA ASN A 156 -3.37 -2.80 3.74
C ASN A 156 -3.64 -2.74 5.25
N THR A 157 -2.79 -2.05 6.01
CA THR A 157 -2.92 -1.92 7.47
C THR A 157 -3.06 -0.45 7.86
N ASN A 158 -4.11 -0.09 8.62
CA ASN A 158 -4.39 1.30 9.02
C ASN A 158 -4.34 2.27 7.82
N CYS A 159 -4.85 1.84 6.68
CA CYS A 159 -4.71 2.55 5.41
C CYS A 159 -6.07 2.99 4.88
N THR A 160 -6.37 4.28 4.95
CA THR A 160 -7.65 4.83 4.48
C THR A 160 -7.57 5.26 3.02
N CYS A 161 -8.69 5.26 2.30
CA CYS A 161 -8.78 5.73 0.92
C CYS A 161 -9.99 6.64 0.75
N ASN A 162 -9.90 7.65 -0.11
CA ASN A 162 -11.02 8.51 -0.48
C ASN A 162 -11.48 8.18 -1.91
N PHE A 163 -12.75 7.82 -2.06
CA PHE A 163 -13.42 7.60 -3.36
C PHE A 163 -14.70 8.43 -3.50
N ASP A 164 -14.74 9.63 -2.92
CA ASP A 164 -15.95 10.44 -2.80
C ASP A 164 -16.63 10.73 -4.14
N GLN A 165 -15.88 10.78 -5.25
CA GLN A 165 -16.38 11.13 -6.57
C GLN A 165 -16.53 9.93 -7.52
N ILE A 166 -16.19 8.70 -7.09
CA ILE A 166 -16.29 7.54 -7.98
C ILE A 166 -17.75 7.28 -8.32
N SER A 167 -18.07 7.25 -9.62
CA SER A 167 -19.42 6.96 -10.09
C SER A 167 -19.51 5.64 -10.84
N THR A 168 -18.45 5.26 -11.54
CA THR A 168 -18.47 4.05 -12.40
C THR A 168 -17.24 3.18 -12.18
N ILE A 169 -17.48 1.90 -11.94
CA ILE A 169 -16.49 0.83 -11.97
C ILE A 169 -16.98 -0.19 -13.00
N GLY A 170 -16.19 -0.48 -14.03
CA GLY A 170 -16.69 -1.28 -15.15
C GLY A 170 -16.97 -2.75 -14.80
N LYS A 171 -16.20 -3.31 -13.85
CA LYS A 171 -16.28 -4.70 -13.39
C LYS A 171 -16.35 -4.77 -11.86
N ASN A 172 -15.24 -5.05 -11.19
CA ASN A 172 -15.25 -5.47 -9.78
C ASN A 172 -14.75 -4.35 -8.87
N LEU A 173 -15.50 -4.09 -7.80
CA LEU A 173 -15.00 -3.36 -6.64
C LEU A 173 -14.68 -4.37 -5.53
N GLU A 174 -13.43 -4.43 -5.11
CA GLU A 174 -12.98 -5.35 -4.08
C GLU A 174 -12.20 -4.59 -3.00
N MET A 175 -12.66 -4.67 -1.76
CA MET A 175 -11.98 -4.10 -0.59
C MET A 175 -11.95 -5.16 0.50
N ILE A 176 -10.85 -5.92 0.57
CA ILE A 176 -10.75 -7.10 1.44
C ILE A 176 -9.44 -7.11 2.22
N ASP A 177 -9.45 -7.69 3.41
CA ASP A 177 -8.25 -7.91 4.23
C ASP A 177 -7.46 -6.62 4.51
N ASN A 178 -8.17 -5.51 4.77
CA ASN A 178 -7.58 -4.23 5.14
C ASN A 178 -7.67 -4.02 6.67
N VAL A 179 -6.68 -4.52 7.42
CA VAL A 179 -6.71 -4.55 8.89
C VAL A 179 -6.58 -3.15 9.47
N GLY A 180 -7.39 -2.80 10.47
CA GLY A 180 -7.36 -1.47 11.09
C GLY A 180 -7.79 -0.32 10.16
N THR A 181 -8.29 -0.66 8.97
CA THR A 181 -8.81 0.28 7.98
C THR A 181 -10.32 0.35 8.03
N THR A 182 -10.86 1.55 8.15
CA THR A 182 -12.28 1.80 7.85
C THR A 182 -12.47 1.91 6.34
N LEU A 183 -13.29 1.03 5.77
CA LEU A 183 -13.66 1.06 4.35
C LEU A 183 -14.50 2.31 4.05
N PRO A 184 -14.20 3.05 2.96
CA PRO A 184 -14.85 4.30 2.65
C PRO A 184 -16.31 4.12 2.21
N LEU A 185 -17.09 5.18 2.41
CA LEU A 185 -18.39 5.32 1.79
C LEU A 185 -18.25 5.56 0.30
N LEU A 186 -19.23 5.12 -0.48
CA LEU A 186 -19.24 5.27 -1.94
C LEU A 186 -20.54 5.97 -2.37
N PRO A 187 -20.71 7.24 -1.96
CA PRO A 187 -21.98 7.95 -2.09
C PRO A 187 -22.41 8.15 -3.54
N ASN A 188 -21.46 8.27 -4.46
CA ASN A 188 -21.71 8.55 -5.86
C ASN A 188 -21.60 7.32 -6.76
N LEU A 189 -21.33 6.13 -6.22
CA LEU A 189 -21.18 4.92 -7.04
C LEU A 189 -22.52 4.51 -7.64
N GLU A 190 -22.68 4.73 -8.94
CA GLU A 190 -23.90 4.43 -9.69
C GLU A 190 -23.88 3.03 -10.28
N ARG A 191 -22.70 2.53 -10.68
CA ARG A 191 -22.54 1.27 -11.42
C ARG A 191 -21.27 0.52 -11.06
N ALA A 192 -21.43 -0.78 -10.81
CA ALA A 192 -20.39 -1.80 -10.73
C ALA A 192 -20.97 -3.15 -11.19
N GLU A 193 -20.15 -4.07 -11.69
CA GLU A 193 -20.62 -5.43 -12.02
C GLU A 193 -20.69 -6.31 -10.77
N ASN A 194 -19.63 -6.33 -9.97
CA ASN A 194 -19.58 -7.03 -8.69
C ASN A 194 -18.98 -6.13 -7.62
N ILE A 195 -19.44 -6.29 -6.39
CA ILE A 195 -18.93 -5.56 -5.23
C ILE A 195 -18.64 -6.56 -4.12
N HIS A 196 -17.42 -6.53 -3.58
CA HIS A 196 -17.02 -7.34 -2.45
C HIS A 196 -16.29 -6.49 -1.41
N LEU A 197 -16.97 -6.24 -0.29
CA LEU A 197 -16.44 -5.52 0.85
C LEU A 197 -16.27 -6.48 2.03
N ARG A 198 -15.08 -6.54 2.61
CA ARG A 198 -14.77 -7.31 3.81
C ARG A 198 -13.87 -6.51 4.72
N GLY A 199 -14.41 -5.95 5.80
CA GLY A 199 -13.68 -5.00 6.65
C GLY A 199 -14.58 -4.21 7.59
N LEU A 200 -13.98 -3.23 8.27
CA LEU A 200 -14.69 -2.27 9.11
C LEU A 200 -15.43 -1.26 8.23
N ILE A 201 -16.76 -1.28 8.20
CA ILE A 201 -17.55 -0.41 7.30
C ILE A 201 -17.83 0.94 7.97
N ASN A 202 -17.59 2.04 7.27
CA ASN A 202 -17.96 3.36 7.77
C ASN A 202 -19.50 3.53 7.80
N THR A 203 -20.08 3.63 9.00
CA THR A 203 -21.53 3.82 9.23
C THR A 203 -21.90 5.28 9.57
N THR A 204 -20.96 6.22 9.54
CA THR A 204 -21.20 7.61 9.99
C THR A 204 -22.27 8.36 9.19
N ALA A 205 -22.42 8.07 7.89
CA ALA A 205 -23.47 8.66 7.04
C ALA A 205 -24.80 7.87 7.08
N GLY A 206 -24.89 6.83 7.92
CA GLY A 206 -26.03 5.94 8.03
C GLY A 206 -25.82 4.58 7.34
N PRO A 207 -26.88 3.76 7.23
CA PRO A 207 -26.78 2.37 6.78
C PRO A 207 -26.62 2.20 5.26
N ASN A 208 -26.78 3.27 4.48
CA ASN A 208 -26.68 3.19 3.01
C ASN A 208 -25.29 3.57 2.53
N ILE A 209 -24.47 2.55 2.25
CA ILE A 209 -23.11 2.74 1.73
C ILE A 209 -23.05 2.98 0.21
N PHE A 210 -24.15 2.75 -0.51
CA PHE A 210 -24.29 2.98 -1.97
C PHE A 210 -25.59 3.74 -2.32
N PRO A 211 -25.77 4.99 -1.90
CA PRO A 211 -27.02 5.73 -2.12
C PRO A 211 -27.31 6.04 -3.59
N ALA A 212 -26.30 6.18 -4.45
CA ALA A 212 -26.47 6.45 -5.88
C ALA A 212 -26.60 5.17 -6.74
N LEU A 213 -26.55 3.97 -6.16
CA LEU A 213 -26.49 2.73 -6.91
C LEU A 213 -27.74 2.53 -7.78
N THR A 214 -27.53 2.36 -9.08
CA THR A 214 -28.62 2.19 -10.05
C THR A 214 -28.81 0.73 -10.46
N TYR A 215 -27.72 0.00 -10.69
CA TYR A 215 -27.78 -1.40 -11.08
C TYR A 215 -26.44 -2.12 -10.89
N VAL A 216 -26.49 -3.30 -10.28
CA VAL A 216 -25.39 -4.26 -10.14
C VAL A 216 -25.84 -5.62 -10.69
N PRO A 217 -25.42 -5.98 -11.92
CA PRO A 217 -25.83 -7.23 -12.55
C PRO A 217 -25.28 -8.48 -11.84
N GLY A 218 -24.13 -8.37 -11.19
CA GLY A 218 -23.47 -9.47 -10.50
C GLY A 218 -23.86 -9.57 -9.03
N THR A 219 -22.87 -9.85 -8.19
CA THR A 219 -23.07 -10.06 -6.74
C THR A 219 -22.52 -8.90 -5.92
N VAL A 220 -23.28 -8.51 -4.90
CA VAL A 220 -22.84 -7.64 -3.81
C VAL A 220 -22.64 -8.49 -2.58
N THR A 221 -21.39 -8.63 -2.15
CA THR A 221 -20.98 -9.34 -0.92
C THR A 221 -20.45 -8.33 0.08
N VAL A 222 -21.06 -8.27 1.26
CA VAL A 222 -20.62 -7.43 2.38
C VAL A 222 -20.40 -8.29 3.61
N GLU A 223 -19.14 -8.39 4.01
CA GLU A 223 -18.64 -9.06 5.20
C GLU A 223 -18.12 -8.00 6.20
N ALA A 224 -19.04 -7.30 6.83
CA ALA A 224 -18.74 -6.27 7.82
C ALA A 224 -18.07 -6.88 9.07
N TRP A 225 -17.09 -6.16 9.63
CA TRP A 225 -16.41 -6.50 10.89
C TRP A 225 -16.96 -5.76 12.11
N ASN A 226 -17.88 -4.83 11.91
CA ASN A 226 -18.55 -4.09 12.96
C ASN A 226 -20.01 -4.51 13.13
N ASP A 227 -20.41 -4.72 14.39
CA ASP A 227 -21.73 -5.25 14.77
C ASP A 227 -22.87 -4.26 14.49
N ASP A 228 -22.57 -2.96 14.35
CA ASP A 228 -23.55 -1.91 14.09
C ASP A 228 -23.89 -1.76 12.59
N PHE A 229 -23.22 -2.49 11.70
CA PHE A 229 -23.56 -2.46 10.29
C PHE A 229 -24.93 -3.11 10.02
N ASN A 230 -25.81 -2.36 9.35
CA ASN A 230 -27.19 -2.75 9.08
C ASN A 230 -27.44 -2.92 7.58
N CYS A 231 -27.80 -4.15 7.17
CA CYS A 231 -28.02 -4.54 5.79
C CYS A 231 -29.38 -4.08 5.21
N SER A 232 -30.29 -3.51 6.00
CA SER A 232 -31.68 -3.21 5.57
C SER A 232 -31.76 -2.39 4.29
N LYS A 233 -30.83 -1.45 4.07
CA LYS A 233 -30.77 -0.65 2.85
C LYS A 233 -30.31 -1.44 1.63
N LEU A 234 -29.30 -2.29 1.78
CA LEU A 234 -28.87 -3.21 0.73
C LEU A 234 -29.98 -4.21 0.39
N VAL A 235 -30.68 -4.71 1.41
CA VAL A 235 -31.84 -5.59 1.25
C VAL A 235 -32.97 -4.90 0.48
N SER A 236 -33.27 -3.63 0.78
CA SER A 236 -34.24 -2.84 0.00
C SER A 236 -33.80 -2.72 -1.47
N GLN A 237 -32.55 -2.35 -1.73
CA GLN A 237 -32.01 -2.22 -3.08
C GLN A 237 -32.04 -3.54 -3.87
N TRP A 238 -31.87 -4.66 -3.17
CA TRP A 238 -32.04 -6.01 -3.75
C TRP A 238 -33.51 -6.31 -4.10
N HIS A 239 -34.47 -6.01 -3.21
CA HIS A 239 -35.90 -6.15 -3.51
C HIS A 239 -36.35 -5.25 -4.68
N ASP A 240 -35.77 -4.04 -4.78
CA ASP A 240 -36.00 -3.08 -5.85
C ASP A 240 -35.29 -3.46 -7.17
N ARG A 241 -34.61 -4.62 -7.20
CA ARG A 241 -33.86 -5.17 -8.35
C ARG A 241 -32.70 -4.31 -8.82
N LEU A 242 -32.21 -3.40 -7.97
CA LEU A 242 -30.98 -2.65 -8.21
C LEU A 242 -29.76 -3.55 -7.98
N ILE A 243 -29.84 -4.46 -7.01
CA ILE A 243 -28.83 -5.49 -6.76
C ILE A 243 -29.40 -6.84 -7.22
N ASN A 244 -28.70 -7.58 -8.08
CA ASN A 244 -29.17 -8.87 -8.56
C ASN A 244 -29.00 -9.98 -7.50
N ASN A 245 -27.82 -10.06 -6.89
CA ASN A 245 -27.52 -11.03 -5.83
C ASN A 245 -26.86 -10.33 -4.64
N LEU A 246 -27.35 -10.60 -3.43
CA LEU A 246 -26.89 -9.98 -2.18
C LEU A 246 -26.46 -11.04 -1.16
N ILE A 247 -25.25 -10.88 -0.63
CA ILE A 247 -24.74 -11.62 0.53
C ILE A 247 -24.30 -10.57 1.56
N CYS A 248 -24.95 -10.54 2.73
CA CYS A 248 -24.65 -9.56 3.77
C CYS A 248 -24.65 -10.21 5.15
N ASN A 249 -23.54 -10.08 5.90
CA ASN A 249 -23.39 -10.67 7.24
C ASN A 249 -23.75 -9.70 8.40
N GLY A 250 -24.19 -8.47 8.09
CA GLY A 250 -24.64 -7.51 9.09
C GLY A 250 -26.04 -7.81 9.64
N THR A 251 -26.55 -6.90 10.47
CA THR A 251 -27.93 -6.97 11.00
C THR A 251 -28.98 -6.76 9.90
N ASP A 252 -30.23 -7.19 10.11
CA ASP A 252 -31.33 -7.03 9.14
C ASP A 252 -31.05 -7.54 7.71
N ASN A 253 -30.28 -8.63 7.59
CA ASN A 253 -29.88 -9.22 6.31
C ASN A 253 -31.00 -9.96 5.54
N GLY A 254 -32.27 -9.77 5.91
CA GLY A 254 -33.42 -10.36 5.22
C GLY A 254 -33.63 -11.86 5.47
N THR A 255 -32.84 -12.50 6.33
CA THR A 255 -33.06 -13.92 6.72
C THR A 255 -34.17 -14.09 7.75
N THR A 256 -34.60 -13.01 8.41
CA THR A 256 -35.84 -12.95 9.16
C THR A 256 -37.02 -12.76 8.21
N ILE A 257 -37.36 -13.83 7.48
CA ILE A 257 -38.69 -13.97 6.94
C ILE A 257 -39.61 -14.08 8.15
N SER A 258 -40.10 -12.93 8.63
CA SER A 258 -41.31 -12.88 9.41
C SER A 258 -42.38 -13.51 8.54
N THR A 259 -42.72 -14.77 8.82
CA THR A 259 -43.92 -15.41 8.31
C THR A 259 -45.05 -14.38 8.36
N PRO A 260 -45.75 -14.08 7.25
CA PRO A 260 -46.85 -13.14 7.30
C PRO A 260 -47.88 -13.72 8.27
N SER A 261 -48.00 -13.11 9.46
CA SER A 261 -49.04 -13.44 10.41
C SER A 261 -50.37 -13.14 9.74
N GLU A 262 -51.04 -14.21 9.30
CA GLU A 262 -52.46 -14.17 9.01
C GLU A 262 -53.18 -13.57 10.20
N THR A 263 -54.01 -12.58 9.88
CA THR A 263 -54.77 -11.76 10.80
C THR A 263 -55.78 -12.64 11.52
N ASN A 264 -55.47 -13.08 12.74
CA ASN A 264 -56.47 -13.62 13.65
C ASN A 264 -56.36 -12.94 15.01
N ASN A 265 -57.34 -12.09 15.28
CA ASN A 265 -57.72 -11.54 16.58
C ASN A 265 -57.69 -12.63 17.66
N ALA A 266 -56.85 -12.47 18.68
CA ALA A 266 -57.21 -12.74 20.08
C ALA A 266 -56.08 -12.32 21.04
N SER A 267 -56.47 -11.46 21.98
CA SER A 267 -55.99 -11.32 23.36
C SER A 267 -54.49 -11.31 23.68
N ALA A 268 -54.11 -10.20 24.30
CA ALA A 268 -52.85 -9.91 24.96
C ALA A 268 -52.31 -11.07 25.83
N THR A 269 -51.03 -11.39 25.64
CA THR A 269 -50.15 -11.99 26.65
C THR A 269 -48.74 -11.46 26.40
N PRO A 270 -48.01 -10.92 27.40
CA PRO A 270 -46.68 -10.36 27.20
C PRO A 270 -45.66 -11.50 27.19
N SER A 271 -45.19 -11.91 26.02
CA SER A 271 -44.10 -12.88 25.88
C SER A 271 -42.76 -12.16 25.72
N GLN A 272 -41.85 -12.49 26.64
CA GLN A 272 -40.49 -12.01 26.78
C GLN A 272 -39.68 -12.02 25.48
N SER A 273 -38.88 -10.97 25.27
CA SER A 273 -37.85 -10.90 24.25
C SER A 273 -36.74 -11.92 24.55
N SER A 274 -36.77 -13.05 23.85
CA SER A 274 -35.64 -13.98 23.81
C SER A 274 -34.58 -13.40 22.88
N ASN A 275 -33.62 -12.68 23.46
CA ASN A 275 -32.36 -12.40 22.80
C ASN A 275 -31.70 -13.74 22.44
N ASN A 276 -31.44 -13.96 21.16
CA ASN A 276 -30.71 -15.11 20.65
C ASN A 276 -29.24 -15.02 21.06
N GLY A 277 -28.97 -15.26 22.34
CA GLY A 277 -27.63 -15.58 22.83
C GLY A 277 -27.23 -16.96 22.30
N LEU A 278 -26.04 -17.06 21.74
CA LEU A 278 -25.42 -18.32 21.32
C LEU A 278 -25.59 -19.36 22.43
N SER A 279 -26.00 -20.57 22.02
CA SER A 279 -26.23 -21.72 22.91
C SER A 279 -25.11 -21.84 23.97
N GLN A 280 -25.51 -21.93 25.24
CA GLN A 280 -24.65 -21.98 26.42
C GLN A 280 -23.57 -23.09 26.33
N GLY A 281 -23.76 -24.09 25.47
CA GLY A 281 -22.78 -25.14 25.17
C GLY A 281 -21.58 -24.70 24.31
N ALA A 282 -21.72 -23.66 23.49
CA ALA A 282 -20.63 -23.15 22.64
C ALA A 282 -19.61 -22.29 23.42
N TRP A 283 -20.08 -21.57 24.45
CA TRP A 283 -19.24 -20.75 25.30
C TRP A 283 -18.26 -21.57 26.16
N ALA A 284 -18.65 -22.78 26.56
CA ALA A 284 -17.79 -23.68 27.32
C ALA A 284 -16.62 -24.22 26.47
N GLY A 285 -16.80 -24.38 25.15
CA GLY A 285 -15.77 -24.90 24.24
C GLY A 285 -14.62 -23.93 23.98
N ILE A 286 -14.93 -22.63 23.85
CA ILE A 286 -13.92 -21.59 23.56
C ILE A 286 -13.05 -21.30 24.80
N GLY A 287 -13.62 -21.35 26.00
CA GLY A 287 -12.89 -21.08 27.24
C GLY A 287 -11.73 -22.04 27.50
N VAL A 288 -11.88 -23.32 27.14
CA VAL A 288 -10.81 -24.32 27.33
C VAL A 288 -9.72 -24.18 26.26
N GLY A 289 -10.09 -23.85 25.02
CA GLY A 289 -9.15 -23.70 23.91
C GLY A 289 -8.12 -22.59 24.14
N VAL A 290 -8.57 -21.43 24.64
CA VAL A 290 -7.69 -20.27 24.88
C VAL A 290 -6.67 -20.56 25.99
N ALA A 291 -7.07 -21.27 27.05
CA ALA A 291 -6.16 -21.62 28.15
C ALA A 291 -5.00 -22.52 27.71
N VAL A 292 -5.26 -23.48 26.81
CA VAL A 292 -4.22 -24.40 26.29
C VAL A 292 -3.24 -23.65 25.39
N ILE A 293 -3.71 -22.71 24.56
CA ILE A 293 -2.84 -21.91 23.68
C ILE A 293 -1.92 -21.01 24.50
N ILE A 294 -2.46 -20.30 25.51
CA ILE A 294 -1.64 -19.42 26.37
C ILE A 294 -0.58 -20.24 27.10
N LEU A 295 -0.93 -21.41 27.63
CA LEU A 295 0.04 -22.28 28.32
C LEU A 295 1.14 -22.77 27.36
N GLY A 296 0.78 -23.15 26.14
CA GLY A 296 1.74 -23.54 25.10
C GLY A 296 2.71 -22.41 24.73
N PHE A 297 2.21 -21.17 24.63
CA PHE A 297 3.02 -20.01 24.30
C PHE A 297 4.03 -19.67 25.41
N VAL A 298 3.64 -19.80 26.68
CA VAL A 298 4.53 -19.58 27.82
C VAL A 298 5.65 -20.62 27.85
N VAL A 299 5.33 -21.90 27.61
CA VAL A 299 6.35 -22.97 27.55
C VAL A 299 7.32 -22.74 26.39
N ALA A 300 6.82 -22.32 25.22
CA ALA A 300 7.65 -21.99 24.07
C ALA A 300 8.58 -20.79 24.35
N LEU A 301 8.09 -19.71 24.96
CA LEU A 301 8.90 -18.55 25.32
C LEU A 301 10.01 -18.90 26.31
N VAL A 302 9.69 -19.67 27.35
CA VAL A 302 10.69 -20.14 28.32
C VAL A 302 11.76 -21.00 27.62
N TRP A 303 11.36 -21.89 26.70
CA TRP A 303 12.30 -22.71 25.94
C TRP A 303 13.21 -21.87 25.04
N VAL A 304 12.67 -20.87 24.33
CA VAL A 304 13.45 -19.97 23.47
C VAL A 304 14.49 -19.18 24.29
N VAL A 305 14.10 -18.62 25.44
CA VAL A 305 15.02 -17.87 26.32
C VAL A 305 16.15 -18.78 26.83
N LEU A 306 15.84 -20.01 27.25
CA LEU A 306 16.86 -20.96 27.70
C LEU A 306 17.78 -21.41 26.56
N HIS A 307 17.24 -21.59 25.35
CA HIS A 307 18.02 -21.95 24.17
C HIS A 307 19.00 -20.84 23.77
N PHE A 308 18.55 -19.58 23.77
CA PHE A 308 19.41 -18.43 23.47
C PHE A 308 20.47 -18.21 24.56
N ARG A 309 20.14 -18.35 25.85
CA ARG A 309 21.14 -18.26 26.93
C ARG A 309 22.22 -19.34 26.80
N LYS A 310 21.85 -20.57 26.43
CA LYS A 310 22.85 -21.62 26.16
C LYS A 310 23.79 -21.26 25.01
N ARG A 311 23.28 -20.67 23.91
CA ARG A 311 24.12 -20.23 22.79
C ARG A 311 25.03 -19.06 23.16
N LEU A 312 24.56 -18.08 23.92
CA LEU A 312 25.38 -16.94 24.35
C LEU A 312 26.51 -17.38 25.28
N ASN A 313 26.27 -18.33 26.19
CA ASN A 313 27.33 -18.88 27.05
C ASN A 313 28.41 -19.65 26.25
N GLN A 314 28.08 -20.22 25.09
CA GLN A 314 29.07 -20.83 24.20
C GLN A 314 29.94 -19.79 23.47
N LEU A 315 29.43 -18.56 23.28
CA LEU A 315 30.19 -17.47 22.68
C LEU A 315 31.08 -16.75 23.70
N ALA A 316 30.60 -16.59 24.94
CA ALA A 316 31.39 -15.97 26.02
C ALA A 316 32.61 -16.82 26.45
N GLY A 317 32.58 -18.14 26.23
CA GLY A 317 33.71 -19.03 26.53
C GLY A 317 34.88 -18.96 25.53
N LYS A 318 34.79 -18.13 24.48
CA LYS A 318 35.80 -18.02 23.41
C LYS A 318 36.58 -16.70 23.40
N GLU A 319 36.42 -15.86 24.44
CA GLU A 319 37.23 -14.65 24.59
C GLU A 319 38.64 -15.02 25.10
N GLU A 320 39.43 -15.59 24.20
CA GLU A 320 40.84 -15.95 24.40
C GLU A 320 41.74 -14.76 24.03
N LYS A 321 42.43 -14.21 25.04
CA LYS A 321 43.67 -13.40 24.97
C LYS A 321 43.72 -12.29 23.90
N LEU A 322 43.07 -11.16 24.17
CA LEU A 322 43.53 -9.88 23.61
C LEU A 322 44.62 -9.30 24.50
N VAL A 323 45.84 -9.23 23.94
CA VAL A 323 47.02 -8.57 24.50
C VAL A 323 46.69 -7.08 24.72
N PRO A 324 47.02 -6.49 25.89
CA PRO A 324 46.72 -5.10 26.16
C PRO A 324 47.50 -4.18 25.23
N ILE A 325 46.79 -3.41 24.41
CA ILE A 325 47.37 -2.34 23.59
C ILE A 325 47.69 -1.17 24.53
N GLN A 326 48.98 -0.84 24.56
CA GLN A 326 49.57 0.24 25.34
C GLN A 326 49.29 1.57 24.62
N TYR A 327 48.41 2.40 25.18
CA TYR A 327 48.12 3.72 24.65
C TYR A 327 49.33 4.65 24.90
N TYR A 328 49.97 5.10 23.82
CA TYR A 328 50.86 6.25 23.86
C TYR A 328 50.01 7.53 23.86
N SER A 329 50.27 8.40 24.84
CA SER A 329 49.68 9.73 24.96
C SER A 329 50.20 10.61 23.84
N GLU A 330 49.35 10.96 22.88
CA GLU A 330 49.66 11.87 21.79
C GLU A 330 49.61 13.31 22.29
N GLN A 331 50.69 14.02 22.02
CA GLN A 331 51.00 15.38 22.45
C GLN A 331 50.46 16.36 21.41
N ASP A 332 49.77 17.42 21.87
CA ASP A 332 49.16 18.49 21.07
C ASP A 332 49.99 18.91 19.82
N PRO A 333 49.41 18.83 18.60
CA PRO A 333 49.95 19.54 17.46
C PRO A 333 49.29 20.92 17.33
N ALA A 334 50.15 21.92 17.14
CA ALA A 334 49.81 23.31 16.88
C ALA A 334 48.94 23.51 15.63
N GLU A 335 48.07 24.54 15.67
CA GLU A 335 47.20 24.99 14.57
C GLU A 335 47.95 25.19 13.25
N PRO A 336 47.47 24.61 12.13
CA PRO A 336 47.97 24.97 10.80
C PRO A 336 47.31 26.25 10.28
N ASN A 337 48.15 27.21 9.90
CA ASN A 337 47.80 28.48 9.25
C ASN A 337 47.34 28.22 7.80
N ILE A 338 46.02 28.31 7.56
CA ILE A 338 45.40 28.15 6.24
C ILE A 338 45.37 29.51 5.53
N ARG A 339 46.51 29.95 4.99
CA ARG A 339 46.59 30.99 3.97
C ARG A 339 47.60 30.56 2.94
N ASN A 340 47.14 29.81 1.93
CA ASN A 340 47.68 29.61 0.58
C ASN A 340 47.25 28.23 0.05
N LEU A 341 45.97 28.08 -0.30
CA LEU A 341 45.54 26.98 -1.17
C LEU A 341 45.46 27.54 -2.59
N GLN A 342 46.53 27.31 -3.34
CA GLN A 342 46.62 27.56 -4.77
C GLN A 342 46.04 26.35 -5.50
N GLU A 343 45.08 26.58 -6.39
CA GLU A 343 44.46 25.53 -7.21
C GLU A 343 45.51 24.79 -8.04
N VAL A 344 45.63 23.48 -7.81
CA VAL A 344 46.48 22.60 -8.63
C VAL A 344 45.67 22.17 -9.84
N HIS A 345 46.14 22.57 -11.02
CA HIS A 345 45.58 22.27 -12.32
C HIS A 345 45.59 20.74 -12.57
N GLY A 346 44.41 20.15 -12.71
CA GLY A 346 44.22 18.71 -12.92
C GLY A 346 44.71 18.24 -14.29
N SER A 347 45.93 17.71 -14.33
CA SER A 347 46.43 16.87 -15.42
C SER A 347 47.47 15.87 -14.89
N SER A 348 47.07 15.02 -13.95
CA SER A 348 47.89 13.86 -13.57
C SER A 348 47.27 12.63 -14.21
N VAL A 349 47.86 12.19 -15.33
CA VAL A 349 47.67 10.85 -15.86
C VAL A 349 48.33 9.90 -14.86
N VAL A 350 47.51 9.08 -14.21
CA VAL A 350 48.01 8.00 -13.35
C VAL A 350 48.69 6.99 -14.27
N HIS A 351 50.02 6.97 -14.26
CA HIS A 351 50.77 5.86 -14.83
C HIS A 351 50.79 4.71 -13.84
N GLU A 352 50.19 3.59 -14.26
CA GLU A 352 50.30 2.33 -13.57
C GLU A 352 51.78 1.94 -13.44
N LYS A 353 52.14 1.49 -12.24
CA LYS A 353 53.51 1.17 -11.86
C LYS A 353 53.94 -0.08 -12.63
N PRO A 354 55.03 -0.05 -13.42
CA PRO A 354 55.48 -1.21 -14.16
C PRO A 354 56.01 -2.26 -13.16
N GLY A 355 55.21 -3.29 -12.89
CA GLY A 355 55.58 -4.39 -12.01
C GLY A 355 54.43 -5.07 -11.26
N ASP A 356 53.25 -4.44 -11.18
CA ASP A 356 52.10 -5.09 -10.54
C ASP A 356 51.38 -6.00 -11.54
N GLN A 357 51.60 -7.31 -11.39
CA GLN A 357 50.82 -8.35 -12.05
C GLN A 357 49.39 -8.30 -11.53
N ILE A 358 48.48 -7.80 -12.37
CA ILE A 358 47.05 -7.93 -12.15
C ILE A 358 46.71 -9.42 -12.27
N TYR A 359 46.39 -10.07 -11.16
CA TYR A 359 45.84 -11.42 -11.17
C TYR A 359 44.40 -11.35 -11.70
N GLU A 360 44.20 -11.81 -12.94
CA GLU A 360 42.87 -12.03 -13.48
C GLU A 360 42.16 -13.10 -12.63
N MET A 361 41.09 -12.70 -11.94
CA MET A 361 40.24 -13.65 -11.23
C MET A 361 39.48 -14.49 -12.26
N LEU A 362 39.65 -15.81 -12.18
CA LEU A 362 38.91 -16.79 -12.97
C LEU A 362 37.40 -16.61 -12.72
N VAL A 363 36.71 -16.04 -13.70
CA VAL A 363 35.25 -15.95 -13.70
C VAL A 363 34.69 -17.34 -14.03
N PRO A 364 33.92 -17.98 -13.12
CA PRO A 364 33.29 -19.25 -13.44
C PRO A 364 32.25 -19.08 -14.55
N PRO A 365 32.12 -20.04 -15.47
CA PRO A 365 31.18 -19.94 -16.57
C PRO A 365 29.74 -19.88 -16.05
N THR A 366 29.01 -18.84 -16.46
CA THR A 366 27.58 -18.71 -16.24
C THR A 366 26.85 -19.79 -17.04
N GLU A 367 26.36 -20.83 -16.36
CA GLU A 367 25.50 -21.83 -17.01
C GLU A 367 24.15 -21.20 -17.39
N LEU A 368 23.83 -21.27 -18.69
CA LEU A 368 22.49 -20.96 -19.21
C LEU A 368 21.49 -22.02 -18.68
N PRO A 369 20.35 -21.62 -18.09
CA PRO A 369 19.30 -22.58 -17.78
C PRO A 369 18.71 -23.15 -19.07
N ALA A 370 18.83 -24.47 -19.22
CA ALA A 370 18.27 -25.24 -20.32
C ALA A 370 16.72 -25.23 -20.25
N ASN A 371 16.12 -24.65 -21.28
CA ASN A 371 15.00 -25.21 -22.03
C ASN A 371 13.77 -25.72 -21.22
N LEU A 372 12.86 -24.81 -20.87
CA LEU A 372 11.49 -25.18 -20.47
C LEU A 372 10.65 -25.45 -21.73
N GLY A 373 10.34 -26.73 -21.93
CA GLY A 373 9.61 -27.25 -23.08
C GLY A 373 8.19 -26.69 -23.23
N PHE A 374 7.97 -26.04 -24.37
CA PHE A 374 6.65 -25.66 -24.86
C PHE A 374 5.91 -26.91 -25.38
N ARG A 375 4.84 -27.33 -24.68
CA ARG A 375 3.89 -28.32 -25.21
C ARG A 375 2.80 -27.61 -26.03
N PRO A 376 2.63 -27.92 -27.32
CA PRO A 376 1.49 -27.41 -28.08
C PRO A 376 0.19 -28.13 -27.66
N ARG A 377 -0.86 -27.35 -27.37
CA ARG A 377 -2.23 -27.86 -27.27
C ARG A 377 -2.71 -28.26 -28.66
N LYS A 378 -3.21 -29.49 -28.80
CA LYS A 378 -3.95 -29.93 -29.98
C LYS A 378 -5.34 -29.27 -29.98
N TYR A 379 -5.74 -28.80 -31.15
CA TYR A 379 -7.10 -28.42 -31.52
C TYR A 379 -8.01 -29.64 -31.57
#